data_AF-A0AA40A032-F1
#
_entry.id   AF-A0AA40A032-F1
#
_cell.length_a   1.000
_cell.length_b   1.000
_cell.length_c   1.000
_cell.angle_alpha   90.00
_cell.angle_beta   90.00
_cell.angle_gamma   90.00
#
_symmetry.space_group_name_H-M   'P 1'
#
loop_
_entity.id
_entity.type
_entity.pdbx_description
1 polymer ?
#
loop_
_entity_poly.entity_id
_entity_poly.type
_entity_poly.pdbx_seq_one_letter_code
_entity_poly.pdbx_strand_id
1 'polypeptide(L)' 'VEVNGGAVVLDRLGPMVIGRDGTVSRIANWLDMSDRERENTVRVLGKRNQLRMATLRQ' A
#
# COMPACT_ATOMS: atom_id res chain seq x y z
N VAL A 1 -7.79 23.69 15.37
CA VAL A 1 -6.97 22.84 14.48
C VAL A 1 -7.87 22.44 13.33
N GLU A 2 -7.76 23.17 12.21
CA GLU A 2 -8.50 22.86 10.99
C GLU A 2 -7.85 21.62 10.37
N VAL A 3 -8.48 20.46 10.54
CA VAL A 3 -8.18 19.30 9.70
C VAL A 3 -8.85 19.56 8.37
N ASN A 4 -8.13 20.21 7.46
CA ASN A 4 -8.45 20.31 6.04
C ASN A 4 -8.40 18.89 5.42
N GLY A 5 -9.36 18.05 5.81
CA GLY A 5 -9.66 16.76 5.22
C GLY A 5 -10.38 17.01 3.91
N GLY A 6 -9.69 17.63 2.95
CA GLY A 6 -10.08 17.50 1.56
C GLY A 6 -10.22 16.01 1.29
N ALA A 7 -11.31 15.58 0.67
CA ALA A 7 -11.45 14.25 0.13
C ALA A 7 -10.40 14.10 -0.99
N VAL A 8 -9.14 13.93 -0.60
CA VAL A 8 -8.00 13.82 -1.52
C VAL A 8 -8.08 12.43 -2.14
N VAL A 9 -8.89 12.33 -3.20
CA VAL A 9 -8.85 11.31 -4.26
C VAL A 9 -8.37 9.96 -3.76
N LEU A 10 -9.07 9.40 -2.76
CA LEU A 10 -8.70 8.12 -2.16
C LEU A 10 -8.85 6.96 -3.16
N ASP A 11 -9.65 7.17 -4.21
CA ASP A 11 -10.00 6.17 -5.23
C ASP A 11 -8.85 5.78 -6.16
N ARG A 12 -7.75 6.55 -6.16
CA ARG A 12 -6.58 6.30 -7.02
C ARG A 12 -5.35 5.82 -6.25
N LEU A 13 -5.45 5.70 -4.93
CA LEU A 13 -4.34 5.30 -4.09
C LEU A 13 -4.18 3.79 -4.18
N GLY A 14 -3.03 3.36 -4.71
CA GLY A 14 -2.70 1.95 -4.93
C GLY A 14 -2.71 1.09 -3.67
N PRO A 15 -2.22 -0.17 -3.80
CA PRO A 15 -2.29 -1.12 -2.70
C PRO A 15 -1.50 -0.65 -1.47
N MET A 16 -2.00 -1.00 -0.30
CA MET A 16 -1.32 -0.71 0.96
C MET A 16 -0.12 -1.66 1.16
N VAL A 17 0.93 -1.16 1.79
CA VAL A 17 2.16 -1.87 2.11
C VAL A 17 2.26 -1.97 3.63
N ILE A 18 2.56 -3.17 4.12
CA ILE A 18 2.81 -3.40 5.55
C ILE A 18 4.31 -3.44 5.77
N GLY A 19 4.83 -2.61 6.66
CA GLY A 19 6.22 -2.58 7.09
C GLY A 19 6.57 -3.77 7.99
N ARG A 20 7.86 -4.07 8.15
CA ARG A 20 8.31 -5.10 9.11
C ARG A 20 8.12 -4.67 10.56
N ASP A 21 8.13 -3.36 10.78
CA ASP A 21 7.89 -2.68 12.05
C ASP A 21 6.39 -2.49 12.36
N GLY A 22 5.51 -3.03 11.51
CA GLY A 22 4.06 -2.89 11.67
C GLY A 22 3.47 -1.58 11.13
N THR A 23 4.28 -0.71 10.54
CA THR A 23 3.77 0.50 9.88
C THR A 23 2.94 0.15 8.65
N VAL A 24 2.02 1.04 8.27
CA VAL A 24 1.22 0.91 7.05
C VAL A 24 1.48 2.13 6.17
N SER A 25 1.86 1.87 4.92
CA SER A 25 2.15 2.90 3.93
C SER A 25 1.49 2.59 2.58
N ARG A 26 1.60 3.51 1.63
CA ARG A 26 1.14 3.33 0.25
C ARG A 26 2.31 3.45 -0.72
N ILE A 27 2.15 2.90 -1.91
CA ILE A 27 3.12 3.06 -3.00
C ILE A 27 2.96 4.46 -3.60
N ALA A 28 3.95 5.33 -3.37
CA ALA A 28 3.90 6.73 -3.78
C ALA A 28 3.81 6.90 -5.32
N ASN A 29 4.55 6.10 -6.09
CA ASN A 29 4.60 6.16 -7.55
C ASN A 29 3.59 5.21 -8.23
N TRP A 30 2.53 4.78 -7.52
CA TRP A 30 1.55 3.82 -8.07
C TRP A 30 0.91 4.28 -9.37
N LEU A 31 0.61 5.58 -9.47
CA LEU A 31 -0.02 6.17 -10.66
C LEU A 31 0.93 6.27 -11.85
N ASP A 32 2.23 6.33 -11.59
CA ASP A 32 3.25 6.41 -12.62
C ASP A 32 3.65 5.02 -13.15
N MET A 33 3.27 3.94 -12.44
CA MET A 33 3.50 2.57 -12.89
C MET A 33 2.63 2.22 -14.11
N SER A 34 3.23 1.52 -15.06
CA SER A 34 2.51 0.86 -16.15
C SER A 34 1.63 -0.28 -15.64
N ASP A 35 0.65 -0.72 -16.44
CA ASP A 35 -0.26 -1.79 -16.03
C ASP A 35 0.48 -3.10 -15.71
N ARG A 36 1.52 -3.43 -16.48
CA ARG A 36 2.38 -4.60 -16.21
C ARG A 36 3.12 -4.50 -14.87
N GLU A 37 3.57 -3.30 -14.50
CA GLU A 37 4.23 -3.07 -13.20
C GLU A 37 3.23 -3.13 -12.06
N ARG A 38 2.04 -2.58 -12.24
CA ARG A 38 0.95 -2.64 -11.25
C ARG A 38 0.52 -4.08 -10.97
N GLU A 39 0.29 -4.88 -12.00
CA GLU A 39 -0.07 -6.30 -11.86
C GLU A 39 0.98 -7.09 -11.07
N ASN A 40 2.26 -6.93 -11.44
CA ASN A 40 3.36 -7.59 -10.75
C ASN A 40 3.50 -7.12 -9.31
N THR A 41 3.32 -5.81 -9.09
CA THR A 41 3.38 -5.21 -7.76
C THR A 41 2.30 -5.79 -6.86
N VAL A 42 1.03 -5.83 -7.30
CA VAL A 42 -0.08 -6.40 -6.52
C VAL A 42 0.18 -7.88 -6.20
N ARG A 43 0.60 -8.67 -7.20
CA ARG A 43 0.88 -10.11 -7.05
C ARG A 43 1.95 -10.39 -5.99
N VAL A 44 3.06 -9.65 -6.01
CA VAL A 44 4.18 -9.86 -5.08
C VAL A 44 3.89 -9.24 -3.71
N LEU A 45 3.27 -8.05 -3.68
CA LEU A 45 2.98 -7.33 -2.45
C LEU A 45 1.98 -8.09 -1.58
N GLY A 46 0.95 -8.71 -2.16
CA GLY A 46 -0.01 -9.51 -1.40
C GLY A 46 0.68 -10.61 -0.58
N LYS A 47 1.58 -11.38 -1.20
CA LYS A 47 2.35 -12.43 -0.52
C LYS A 47 3.24 -11.87 0.60
N ARG A 48 3.91 -10.73 0.35
CA ARG A 48 4.79 -10.08 1.33
C ARG A 48 4.02 -9.54 2.52
N ASN A 49 2.89 -8.89 2.27
CA ASN A 49 2.04 -8.35 3.33
C ASN A 49 1.46 -9.48 4.18
N GLN A 50 1.01 -10.59 3.58
CA GLN A 50 0.55 -11.76 4.33
C GLN A 50 1.62 -12.31 5.27
N LEU A 51 2.85 -12.49 4.79
CA LEU A 51 3.96 -12.97 5.62
C LEU A 51 4.25 -12.00 6.77
N ARG A 52 4.32 -10.69 6.48
CA ARG A 52 4.57 -9.66 7.50
C ARG A 52 3.45 -9.62 8.55
N MET A 53 2.18 -9.73 8.14
CA MET A 53 1.06 -9.80 9.07
C MET A 53 1.11 -11.06 9.95
N ALA A 54 1.50 -12.20 9.38
CA ALA A 54 1.64 -13.44 10.16
C ALA A 54 2.75 -13.32 11.22
N THR A 55 3.83 -12.59 10.92
CA THR A 55 4.88 -12.28 11.90
C THR A 55 4.38 -11.34 13.01
N LEU A 56 3.61 -10.31 12.66
CA LEU A 56 3.13 -9.31 13.63
C LEU A 56 1.99 -9.81 14.55
N ARG A 57 1.38 -10.95 14.24
CA ARG A 57 0.29 -11.56 15.03
C ARG A 57 0.78 -12.60 16.04
N GLN A 58 2.08 -12.90 16.07
CA GLN A 58 2.73 -13.80 17.03
C GLN A 58 3.25 -12.98 18.21
#